data_AF-A0A7S0U563-F1
#
_entry.id   AF-A0A7S0U563-F1
#
_cell.length_a   1.000
_cell.length_b   1.000
_cell.length_c   1.000
_cell.angle_alpha   90.00
_cell.angle_beta   90.00
_cell.angle_gamma   90.00
#
_symmetry.space_group_name_H-M   'P 1'
#
loop_
_entity.id
_entity.type
_entity.pdbx_description
1 polymer ?
#
loop_
_entity_poly.entity_id
_entity_poly.type
_entity_poly.pdbx_seq_one_letter_code
_entity_poly.pdbx_strand_id
1 'polypeptide(L)'
;LQDPAEVVVWEGAGAVTVPHFATGVSAGLTEIGSDVENGEAQPLQFIVQLMDADTDELFLVMPHLSASDGSLSFTLREQRYGTATLNATLSDSNSLSHTLNFTIVVRDVNDAPVFTLVSSHHTTVEDAPPASVTFATVSAGGWWEETQVLNFTLTALEARIPDPLPPRPWV
;
A
#
# COMPACT_ATOMS: atom_id res chain seq x y z
N LEU A 1 -25.36 -4.52 -17.54
CA LEU A 1 -23.95 -4.86 -17.25
C LEU A 1 -23.86 -4.99 -15.73
N GLN A 2 -23.18 -6.00 -15.23
CA GLN A 2 -23.04 -6.23 -13.79
C GLN A 2 -21.84 -5.41 -13.30
N ASP A 3 -21.99 -4.69 -12.20
CA ASP A 3 -20.90 -3.90 -11.62
C ASP A 3 -19.73 -4.82 -11.21
N PRO A 4 -18.48 -4.37 -11.35
CA PRO A 4 -17.32 -5.19 -11.00
C PRO A 4 -17.27 -5.41 -9.49
N ALA A 5 -17.21 -6.68 -9.08
CA ALA A 5 -17.12 -7.07 -7.68
C ALA A 5 -15.73 -6.84 -7.06
N GLU A 6 -14.71 -6.58 -7.89
CA GLU A 6 -13.31 -6.46 -7.47
C GLU A 6 -12.56 -5.42 -8.30
N VAL A 7 -11.72 -4.63 -7.63
CA VAL A 7 -10.74 -3.70 -8.21
C VAL A 7 -9.35 -4.16 -7.79
N VAL A 8 -8.46 -4.39 -8.75
CA VAL A 8 -7.06 -4.78 -8.48
C VAL A 8 -6.12 -3.66 -8.89
N VAL A 9 -5.29 -3.24 -7.95
CA VAL A 9 -4.28 -2.18 -8.11
C VAL A 9 -2.96 -2.63 -7.47
N TRP A 10 -1.88 -1.98 -7.85
CA TRP A 10 -0.57 -2.18 -7.22
C TRP A 10 -0.37 -1.11 -6.15
N GLU A 11 0.35 -1.44 -5.07
CA GLU A 11 0.75 -0.43 -4.11
C GLU A 11 1.58 0.68 -4.78
N GLY A 12 1.54 1.87 -4.20
CA GLY A 12 2.20 3.04 -4.81
C GLY A 12 1.50 3.61 -6.05
N ALA A 13 0.35 3.07 -6.48
CA ALA A 13 -0.44 3.66 -7.57
C ALA A 13 -0.95 5.09 -7.27
N GLY A 14 -0.90 5.53 -6.01
CA GLY A 14 -1.31 6.87 -5.59
C GLY A 14 -2.81 7.07 -5.78
N ALA A 15 -3.20 8.13 -6.49
CA ALA A 15 -4.60 8.43 -6.80
C ALA A 15 -5.12 7.52 -7.91
N VAL A 16 -6.17 6.76 -7.61
CA VAL A 16 -6.82 5.83 -8.54
C VAL A 16 -8.23 6.33 -8.86
N THR A 17 -8.60 6.23 -10.13
CA THR A 17 -9.98 6.45 -10.59
C THR A 17 -10.39 5.31 -11.52
N VAL A 18 -11.47 4.62 -11.17
CA VAL A 18 -12.10 3.58 -11.98
C VAL A 18 -13.37 4.18 -12.60
N PRO A 19 -13.32 4.60 -13.88
CA PRO A 19 -14.49 5.17 -14.54
C PRO A 19 -15.56 4.11 -14.74
N HIS A 20 -16.83 4.53 -14.70
CA HIS A 20 -17.98 3.65 -14.92
C HIS A 20 -17.97 2.39 -14.03
N PHE A 21 -17.49 2.53 -12.79
CA PHE A 21 -17.50 1.46 -11.81
C PHE A 21 -18.93 1.03 -11.47
N ALA A 22 -19.78 2.00 -11.11
CA ALA A 22 -21.21 1.78 -10.97
C ALA A 22 -21.90 2.07 -12.31
N THR A 23 -22.67 1.11 -12.81
CA THR A 23 -23.43 1.24 -14.05
C THR A 23 -24.93 1.27 -13.79
N GLY A 24 -25.70 1.95 -14.65
CA GLY A 24 -27.15 2.02 -14.49
C GLY A 24 -27.63 2.79 -13.27
N VAL A 25 -26.80 3.69 -12.73
CA VAL A 25 -27.16 4.60 -11.64
C VAL A 25 -28.32 5.49 -12.11
N SER A 26 -29.48 5.32 -11.49
CA SER A 26 -30.71 6.05 -11.84
C SER A 26 -31.51 6.37 -10.59
N ALA A 27 -32.00 7.61 -10.51
CA ALA A 27 -33.06 7.95 -9.59
C ALA A 27 -34.33 7.24 -10.06
N GLY A 28 -35.09 6.67 -9.14
CA GLY A 28 -36.45 6.24 -9.44
C GLY A 28 -37.31 7.43 -9.89
N LEU A 29 -38.50 7.14 -10.43
CA LEU A 29 -39.46 8.20 -10.74
C LEU A 29 -39.88 8.92 -9.46
N THR A 30 -39.95 10.26 -9.52
CA THR A 30 -40.34 11.10 -8.37
C THR A 30 -41.84 11.02 -8.05
N GLU A 31 -42.67 10.60 -9.03
CA GLU A 31 -44.11 10.41 -8.85
C GLU A 31 -44.69 9.42 -9.86
N ILE A 32 -45.76 8.72 -9.46
CA ILE A 32 -46.58 7.89 -10.36
C ILE A 32 -47.77 8.75 -10.80
N GLY A 33 -47.62 9.46 -11.92
CA GLY A 33 -48.69 10.31 -12.49
C GLY A 33 -48.22 10.99 -13.77
N SER A 34 -48.85 10.65 -14.89
CA SER A 34 -48.62 11.24 -16.20
C SER A 34 -48.93 12.74 -16.16
N ASP A 35 -47.92 13.57 -16.37
CA ASP A 35 -47.95 14.94 -16.95
C ASP A 35 -46.68 15.75 -16.60
N VAL A 36 -45.68 15.17 -15.92
CA VAL A 36 -44.36 15.80 -15.76
C VAL A 36 -43.42 15.35 -16.87
N GLU A 37 -43.41 16.09 -17.98
CA GLU A 37 -42.54 15.87 -19.14
C GLU A 37 -41.06 16.26 -18.88
N ASN A 38 -40.70 16.60 -17.65
CA ASN A 38 -39.33 16.92 -17.26
C ASN A 38 -39.12 16.60 -15.78
N GLY A 39 -39.25 15.31 -15.42
CA GLY A 39 -38.99 14.88 -14.05
C GLY A 39 -37.57 15.28 -13.66
N GLU A 40 -37.44 16.22 -12.72
CA GLU A 40 -36.15 16.56 -12.12
C GLU A 40 -35.54 15.26 -11.59
N ALA A 41 -34.32 14.94 -12.03
CA ALA A 41 -33.63 13.78 -11.50
C ALA A 41 -33.47 13.97 -9.99
N GLN A 42 -34.01 13.05 -9.19
CA GLN A 42 -33.82 13.13 -7.75
C GLN A 42 -32.33 13.06 -7.42
N PRO A 43 -31.87 13.82 -6.41
CA PRO A 43 -30.49 13.73 -5.98
C PRO A 43 -30.22 12.30 -5.47
N LEU A 44 -29.16 11.70 -5.99
CA LEU A 44 -28.64 10.42 -5.57
C LEU A 44 -27.40 10.62 -4.73
N GLN A 45 -27.24 9.81 -3.69
CA GLN A 45 -26.04 9.82 -2.87
C GLN A 45 -25.53 8.40 -2.66
N PHE A 46 -24.24 8.20 -2.91
CA PHE A 46 -23.52 7.02 -2.47
C PHE A 46 -22.93 7.25 -1.07
N ILE A 47 -23.06 6.24 -0.22
CA ILE A 47 -22.32 6.09 1.03
C ILE A 47 -21.45 4.86 0.88
N VAL A 48 -20.12 5.04 0.97
CA VAL A 48 -19.14 3.95 0.92
C VAL A 48 -18.56 3.74 2.30
N GLN A 49 -18.56 2.51 2.78
CA GLN A 49 -18.07 2.14 4.10
C GLN A 49 -17.14 0.94 4.02
N LEU A 50 -16.03 0.99 4.76
CA LEU A 50 -15.21 -0.19 5.00
C LEU A 50 -15.97 -1.16 5.88
N MET A 51 -15.95 -2.44 5.51
CA MET A 51 -16.50 -3.51 6.34
C MET A 51 -15.51 -3.94 7.43
N ASP A 52 -14.23 -3.66 7.23
CA ASP A 52 -13.15 -3.92 8.17
C ASP A 52 -12.37 -2.63 8.42
N ALA A 53 -12.45 -2.11 9.64
CA ALA A 53 -11.80 -0.86 10.02
C ALA A 53 -10.28 -0.96 9.98
N ASP A 54 -9.70 -2.15 10.12
CA ASP A 54 -8.25 -2.35 10.08
C ASP A 54 -7.69 -2.06 8.66
N THR A 55 -8.54 -2.11 7.63
CA THR A 55 -8.18 -1.82 6.24
C THR A 55 -8.20 -0.33 5.88
N ASP A 56 -8.56 0.56 6.82
CA ASP A 56 -8.49 2.02 6.65
C ASP A 56 -7.05 2.49 6.39
N GLU A 57 -6.07 1.78 6.94
CA GLU A 57 -4.65 2.07 6.73
C GLU A 57 -4.18 1.90 5.28
N LEU A 58 -4.98 1.30 4.40
CA LEU A 58 -4.67 1.23 2.96
C LEU A 58 -4.89 2.58 2.26
N PHE A 59 -5.73 3.46 2.81
CA PHE A 59 -6.20 4.65 2.11
C PHE A 59 -5.65 5.94 2.75
N LEU A 60 -5.11 6.82 1.90
CA LEU A 60 -4.82 8.21 2.23
C LEU A 60 -6.07 9.08 2.04
N VAL A 61 -6.83 8.80 0.99
CA VAL A 61 -8.15 9.37 0.73
C VAL A 61 -9.12 8.22 0.57
N MET A 62 -10.15 8.24 1.42
CA MET A 62 -11.16 7.19 1.47
C MET A 62 -11.87 6.97 0.13
N PRO A 63 -12.26 5.73 -0.20
CA PRO A 63 -13.01 5.44 -1.41
C PRO A 63 -14.34 6.20 -1.49
N HIS A 64 -14.56 6.82 -2.65
CA HIS A 64 -15.72 7.63 -2.96
C HIS A 64 -16.30 7.21 -4.31
N LEU A 65 -17.62 7.00 -4.35
CA LEU A 65 -18.38 6.74 -5.56
C LEU A 65 -19.19 7.97 -5.97
N SER A 66 -19.04 8.37 -7.23
CA SER A 66 -19.78 9.48 -7.81
C SER A 66 -21.12 9.00 -8.38
N ALA A 67 -22.22 9.60 -7.93
CA ALA A 67 -23.56 9.30 -8.43
C ALA A 67 -23.84 9.89 -9.82
N SER A 68 -23.06 10.87 -10.28
CA SER A 68 -23.28 11.53 -11.58
C SER A 68 -22.70 10.76 -12.76
N ASP A 69 -21.60 10.04 -12.55
CA ASP A 69 -20.88 9.32 -13.62
C ASP A 69 -20.49 7.87 -13.27
N GLY A 70 -20.80 7.44 -12.04
CA GLY A 70 -20.50 6.09 -11.56
C GLY A 70 -19.02 5.83 -11.31
N SER A 71 -18.16 6.86 -11.25
CA SER A 71 -16.73 6.68 -11.03
C SER A 71 -16.40 6.36 -9.56
N LEU A 72 -15.50 5.40 -9.35
CA LEU A 72 -14.87 5.11 -8.05
C LEU A 72 -13.53 5.82 -7.98
N SER A 73 -13.28 6.55 -6.90
CA SER A 73 -12.02 7.26 -6.68
C SER A 73 -11.50 7.02 -5.27
N PHE A 74 -10.19 6.86 -5.14
CA PHE A 74 -9.50 6.71 -3.85
C PHE A 74 -8.02 7.09 -4.02
N THR A 75 -7.31 7.32 -2.91
CA THR A 75 -5.86 7.47 -2.92
C THR A 75 -5.26 6.46 -1.95
N LEU A 76 -4.34 5.63 -2.43
CA LEU A 76 -3.64 4.66 -1.59
C LEU A 76 -2.53 5.32 -0.79
N ARG A 77 -2.23 4.77 0.39
CA ARG A 77 -0.98 5.06 1.10
C ARG A 77 0.17 4.35 0.40
N GLU A 78 1.36 4.93 0.49
CA GLU A 78 2.59 4.29 0.03
C GLU A 78 2.96 3.10 0.94
N GLN A 79 3.59 2.07 0.36
CA GLN A 79 4.09 0.89 1.08
C GLN A 79 3.00 0.20 1.92
N ARG A 80 1.81 0.07 1.36
CA ARG A 80 0.66 -0.58 1.99
C ARG A 80 -0.03 -1.43 0.94
N TYR A 81 -0.13 -2.71 1.24
CA TYR A 81 -0.83 -3.69 0.43
C TYR A 81 -1.80 -4.50 1.30
N GLY A 82 -2.77 -5.15 0.66
CA GLY A 82 -3.83 -5.87 1.34
C GLY A 82 -5.15 -5.81 0.58
N THR A 83 -6.21 -6.31 1.22
CA THR A 83 -7.54 -6.36 0.62
C THR A 83 -8.54 -5.64 1.51
N ALA A 84 -9.17 -4.59 0.99
CA ALA A 84 -10.29 -3.92 1.62
C ALA A 84 -11.61 -4.46 1.07
N THR A 85 -12.54 -4.82 1.95
CA THR A 85 -13.93 -5.12 1.58
C THR A 85 -14.79 -3.93 1.92
N LEU A 86 -15.55 -3.43 0.94
CA LEU A 86 -16.36 -2.23 1.03
C LEU A 86 -17.82 -2.52 0.75
N ASN A 87 -18.67 -1.74 1.39
CA ASN A 87 -20.08 -1.66 1.11
C ASN A 87 -20.41 -0.28 0.52
N ALA A 88 -21.03 -0.25 -0.65
CA ALA A 88 -21.61 0.93 -1.27
C ALA A 88 -23.13 0.89 -1.16
N THR A 89 -23.73 1.90 -0.52
CA THR A 89 -25.17 2.11 -0.48
C THR A 89 -25.54 3.34 -1.29
N LEU A 90 -26.38 3.17 -2.31
CA LEU A 90 -27.02 4.25 -3.07
C LEU A 90 -28.38 4.52 -2.46
N SER A 91 -28.66 5.78 -2.13
CA SER A 91 -29.98 6.21 -1.63
C SER A 91 -30.56 7.31 -2.53
N ASP A 92 -31.88 7.29 -2.71
CA ASP A 92 -32.65 8.37 -3.32
C ASP A 92 -33.32 9.27 -2.27
N SER A 93 -33.97 10.36 -2.70
CA SER A 93 -34.69 11.26 -1.80
C SER A 93 -36.02 10.69 -1.27
N ASN A 94 -36.48 9.55 -1.79
CA ASN A 94 -37.66 8.83 -1.32
C ASN A 94 -37.32 7.77 -0.26
N SER A 95 -36.07 7.77 0.25
CA SER A 95 -35.57 6.82 1.25
C SER A 95 -35.52 5.37 0.77
N LEU A 96 -35.55 5.13 -0.54
CA LEU A 96 -35.21 3.83 -1.10
C LEU A 96 -33.70 3.74 -1.25
N SER A 97 -33.15 2.57 -0.94
CA SER A 97 -31.73 2.34 -1.05
C SER A 97 -31.41 0.98 -1.66
N HIS A 98 -30.24 0.91 -2.29
CA HIS A 98 -29.66 -0.31 -2.80
C HIS A 98 -28.21 -0.42 -2.35
N THR A 99 -27.80 -1.61 -1.93
CA THR A 99 -26.53 -1.87 -1.25
C THR A 99 -25.78 -2.97 -1.99
N LEU A 100 -24.52 -2.71 -2.32
CA LEU A 100 -23.63 -3.63 -3.03
C LEU A 100 -22.27 -3.69 -2.32
N ASN A 101 -21.69 -4.88 -2.29
CA ASN A 101 -20.35 -5.09 -1.76
C ASN A 101 -19.35 -5.25 -2.90
N PHE A 102 -18.15 -4.72 -2.71
CA PHE A 102 -17.02 -4.90 -3.62
C PHE A 102 -15.70 -4.91 -2.87
N THR A 103 -14.64 -5.41 -3.50
CA THR A 103 -13.29 -5.46 -2.92
C THR A 103 -12.32 -4.56 -3.68
N ILE A 104 -11.36 -3.99 -2.95
CA ILE A 104 -10.15 -3.38 -3.51
C ILE A 104 -8.98 -4.23 -3.04
N VAL A 105 -8.28 -4.84 -3.99
CA VAL A 105 -7.06 -5.63 -3.75
C VAL A 105 -5.86 -4.79 -4.16
N VAL A 106 -5.08 -4.38 -3.17
CA VAL A 106 -3.79 -3.71 -3.35
C VAL A 106 -2.70 -4.77 -3.29
N ARG A 107 -2.04 -5.02 -4.42
CA ARG A 107 -0.93 -5.97 -4.52
C ARG A 107 0.38 -5.34 -4.08
N ASP A 108 1.21 -6.16 -3.48
CA ASP A 108 2.58 -5.83 -3.11
C ASP A 108 3.46 -5.60 -4.35
N VAL A 109 4.42 -4.68 -4.21
CA VAL A 109 5.49 -4.38 -5.15
C VAL A 109 6.79 -4.44 -4.37
N ASN A 110 7.63 -5.41 -4.71
CA ASN A 110 8.89 -5.61 -4.01
C ASN A 110 9.77 -4.34 -3.99
N ASP A 111 10.10 -3.83 -2.80
CA ASP A 111 11.05 -2.72 -2.65
C ASP A 111 12.51 -3.20 -2.62
N ALA A 112 13.44 -2.28 -2.91
CA ALA A 112 14.87 -2.59 -2.90
C ALA A 112 15.38 -2.73 -1.45
N PRO A 113 16.23 -3.74 -1.15
CA PRO A 113 16.83 -3.86 0.17
C PRO A 113 17.81 -2.72 0.42
N VAL A 114 17.88 -2.27 1.68
CA VAL A 114 18.75 -1.17 2.12
C VAL A 114 19.54 -1.62 3.33
N PHE A 115 20.81 -1.20 3.43
CA PHE A 115 21.59 -1.38 4.65
C PHE A 115 22.35 -0.10 5.00
N THR A 116 22.60 0.10 6.29
CA THR A 116 23.43 1.20 6.79
C THR A 116 24.52 0.63 7.68
N LEU A 117 25.77 1.00 7.40
CA LEU A 117 26.89 0.57 8.24
C LEU A 117 26.79 1.21 9.63
N VAL A 118 26.92 0.39 10.67
CA VAL A 118 27.02 0.89 12.06
C VAL A 118 28.38 1.57 12.26
N SER A 119 29.43 1.01 11.66
CA SER A 119 30.74 1.61 11.55
C SER A 119 31.39 1.17 10.24
N SER A 120 32.12 2.07 9.60
CA SER A 120 32.97 1.74 8.45
C SER A 120 34.36 1.26 8.85
N HIS A 121 34.67 1.25 10.15
CA HIS A 121 35.98 0.89 10.67
C HIS A 121 35.87 0.08 11.96
N HIS A 122 36.58 -1.04 11.99
CA HIS A 122 36.66 -1.91 13.16
C HIS A 122 38.13 -2.27 13.40
N THR A 123 38.56 -2.14 14.65
CA THR A 123 39.91 -2.51 15.08
C THR A 123 39.83 -3.57 16.16
N THR A 124 40.76 -4.51 16.14
CA THR A 124 40.97 -5.47 17.23
C THR A 124 42.47 -5.60 17.50
N VAL A 125 42.83 -6.09 18.68
CA VAL A 125 44.23 -6.41 18.99
C VAL A 125 44.62 -7.77 18.42
N GLU A 126 45.90 -7.94 18.14
CA GLU A 126 46.47 -9.26 17.90
C GLU A 126 46.15 -10.17 19.11
N ASP A 127 45.75 -11.40 18.84
CA ASP A 127 45.33 -12.38 19.85
C ASP A 127 44.01 -12.08 20.60
N ALA A 128 43.20 -11.15 20.09
CA ALA A 128 41.83 -11.04 20.58
C ALA A 128 41.04 -12.35 20.34
N PRO A 129 40.19 -12.77 21.29
CA PRO A 129 39.28 -13.89 21.06
C PRO A 129 38.29 -13.57 19.91
N PRO A 130 37.66 -14.59 19.32
CA PRO A 130 36.62 -14.38 18.30
C PRO A 130 35.54 -13.40 18.77
N ALA A 131 35.23 -12.42 17.94
CA ALA A 131 34.27 -11.38 18.22
C ALA A 131 33.15 -11.35 17.17
N SER A 132 31.93 -11.14 17.63
CA SER A 132 30.79 -10.82 16.78
C SER A 132 30.50 -9.34 16.89
N VAL A 133 30.45 -8.66 15.75
CA VAL A 133 30.18 -7.22 15.68
C VAL A 133 28.98 -6.99 14.79
N THR A 134 28.03 -6.18 15.27
CA THR A 134 26.98 -5.64 14.41
C THR A 134 27.62 -4.66 13.42
N PHE A 135 27.76 -5.09 12.18
CA PHE A 135 28.42 -4.28 11.14
C PHE A 135 27.44 -3.36 10.41
N ALA A 136 26.17 -3.73 10.32
CA ALA A 136 25.13 -2.96 9.64
C ALA A 136 23.76 -3.17 10.28
N THR A 137 22.89 -2.18 10.10
CA THR A 137 21.43 -2.37 10.12
C THR A 137 20.96 -2.69 8.70
N VAL A 138 19.95 -3.55 8.58
CA VAL A 138 19.44 -4.03 7.29
C VAL A 138 17.92 -3.88 7.25
N SER A 139 17.40 -3.54 6.09
CA SER A 139 15.98 -3.61 5.74
C SER A 139 15.83 -4.40 4.45
N ALA A 140 14.84 -5.27 4.41
CA ALA A 140 14.50 -5.98 3.18
C ALA A 140 13.85 -5.08 2.12
N GLY A 141 13.31 -3.96 2.56
CA GLY A 141 12.72 -2.94 1.72
C GLY A 141 11.70 -2.15 2.53
N GLY A 142 10.48 -2.08 2.01
CA GLY A 142 9.34 -1.37 2.56
C GLY A 142 8.70 -2.06 3.75
N TRP A 143 7.57 -1.49 4.17
CA TRP A 143 6.77 -2.01 5.27
C TRP A 143 6.19 -3.41 4.92
N TRP A 144 6.13 -4.33 5.90
CA TRP A 144 5.70 -5.73 5.75
C TRP A 144 6.59 -6.63 4.87
N GLU A 145 7.76 -6.13 4.45
CA GLU A 145 8.75 -6.93 3.74
C GLU A 145 9.81 -7.56 4.66
N GLU A 146 9.70 -7.41 5.99
CA GLU A 146 10.71 -7.85 6.96
C GLU A 146 11.00 -9.37 6.96
N THR A 147 10.16 -10.16 6.30
CA THR A 147 10.30 -11.61 6.19
C THR A 147 11.04 -12.06 4.93
N GLN A 148 11.33 -11.14 4.00
CA GLN A 148 12.10 -11.49 2.81
C GLN A 148 13.54 -11.91 3.17
N VAL A 149 14.09 -12.87 2.41
CA VAL A 149 15.42 -13.40 2.67
C VAL A 149 16.48 -12.53 2.00
N LEU A 150 17.39 -11.99 2.81
CA LEU A 150 18.51 -11.18 2.35
C LEU A 150 19.81 -11.98 2.31
N ASN A 151 20.56 -11.81 1.22
CA ASN A 151 21.89 -12.39 1.05
C ASN A 151 22.95 -11.30 0.90
N PHE A 152 24.06 -11.46 1.61
CA PHE A 152 25.25 -10.63 1.46
C PHE A 152 26.33 -11.39 0.69
N THR A 153 27.05 -10.67 -0.17
CA THR A 153 28.29 -11.15 -0.78
C THR A 153 29.42 -10.24 -0.33
N LEU A 154 30.48 -10.83 0.24
CA LEU A 154 31.64 -10.09 0.72
C LEU A 154 32.82 -10.36 -0.21
N THR A 155 33.51 -9.30 -0.60
CA THR A 155 34.77 -9.37 -1.34
C THR A 155 35.79 -8.50 -0.63
N ALA A 156 36.92 -9.09 -0.24
CA ALA A 156 38.04 -8.35 0.31
C ALA A 156 38.72 -7.57 -0.82
N LEU A 157 38.81 -6.24 -0.67
CA LEU A 157 39.46 -5.38 -1.65
C LEU A 157 40.98 -5.36 -1.45
N GLU A 158 41.43 -5.24 -0.20
CA GLU A 158 42.85 -5.27 0.16
C GLU A 158 43.05 -5.93 1.53
N ALA A 159 44.19 -6.59 1.71
CA ALA A 159 44.68 -7.05 2.99
C ALA A 159 46.19 -6.80 3.07
N ARG A 160 46.67 -6.29 4.21
CA ARG A 160 48.10 -6.05 4.44
C ARG A 160 48.48 -6.57 5.82
N ILE A 161 49.58 -7.30 5.88
CA ILE A 161 50.28 -7.63 7.13
C ILE A 161 51.50 -6.71 7.17
N PRO A 162 51.68 -5.88 8.21
CA PRO A 162 52.88 -5.05 8.35
C PRO A 162 54.15 -5.91 8.39
N ASP A 163 55.26 -5.40 7.85
CA ASP A 163 56.56 -6.07 7.94
C ASP A 163 56.96 -6.28 9.41
N PRO A 164 57.60 -7.42 9.76
CA PRO A 164 58.06 -7.67 11.12
C PRO A 164 59.05 -6.59 11.55
N LEU A 165 58.89 -6.10 12.79
CA LEU A 165 59.86 -5.19 13.38
C LEU A 165 61.23 -5.88 13.49
N PRO A 166 62.35 -5.16 13.27
CA PRO A 166 63.68 -5.73 13.45
C PRO A 166 63.86 -6.22 14.90
N PRO A 167 64.67 -7.27 15.14
CA PRO A 167 64.88 -7.83 16.47
C PRO A 167 65.41 -6.75 17.42
N ARG A 168 64.86 -6.69 18.63
CA ARG A 168 65.38 -5.80 19.67
C ARG A 168 66.81 -6.24 20.04
N PRO A 169 67.79 -5.32 20.13
CA PRO A 169 69.12 -5.67 20.60
C PRO A 169 69.01 -6.22 22.03
N TRP A 170 69.72 -7.31 22.31
CA TRP A 170 69.84 -7.86 23.67
C TRP A 170 70.49 -6.80 24.57
N VAL A 171 69.81 -6.44 25.67
CA VAL A 171 70.36 -5.61 26.76
C VAL A 171 70.70 -6.53 27.92
#